data_AF-A0A7X2FWU1-F1
#
_entry.id   AF-A0A7X2FWU1-F1
#
_cell.length_a   1.000
_cell.length_b   1.000
_cell.length_c   1.000
_cell.angle_alpha   90.00
_cell.angle_beta   90.00
_cell.angle_gamma   90.00
#
_symmetry.space_group_name_H-M   'P 1'
#
loop_
_entity.id
_entity.type
_entity.pdbx_description
1 polymer ?
#
loop_
_entity_poly.entity_id
_entity_poly.type
_entity_poly.pdbx_seq_one_letter_code
_entity_poly.pdbx_strand_id
1 'polypeptide(L)' 'MEPVSFIIVAALQIIPCWKALEKAGMTPALSLIALIPGLGLLIVLFILAYGRWPAINDGRR' A
#
# COMPACT_ATOMS: atom_id res chain seq x y z
N MET A 1 5.97 24.68 -6.59
CA MET A 1 5.95 23.20 -6.53
C MET A 1 4.99 22.77 -7.61
N GLU A 2 5.48 22.25 -8.72
CA GLU A 2 4.62 21.91 -9.87
C GLU A 2 3.66 20.77 -9.47
N PRO A 3 2.34 20.88 -9.74
CA PRO A 3 1.36 19.86 -9.35
C PRO A 3 1.65 18.48 -9.98
N VAL A 4 2.36 18.47 -11.11
CA VAL A 4 2.84 17.25 -11.79
C VAL A 4 3.78 16.45 -10.89
N SER A 5 4.70 17.10 -10.16
CA SER A 5 5.64 16.42 -9.28
C SER A 5 4.92 15.69 -8.14
N PHE A 6 3.83 16.27 -7.61
CA PHE A 6 3.03 15.66 -6.56
C PHE A 6 2.34 14.37 -7.03
N ILE A 7 1.77 14.39 -8.24
CA ILE A 7 1.11 13.22 -8.83
C ILE A 7 2.11 12.08 -9.07
N ILE A 8 3.31 12.40 -9.56
CA ILE A 8 4.36 11.39 -9.80
C ILE A 8 4.78 10.72 -8.49
N VAL A 9 5.02 11.51 -7.43
CA VAL A 9 5.40 10.97 -6.12
C VAL A 9 4.27 10.11 -5.52
N ALA A 10 3.03 10.57 -5.62
CA ALA A 10 1.88 9.80 -5.16
C ALA A 10 1.75 8.47 -5.90
N ALA A 11 1.86 8.48 -7.24
CA ALA A 11 1.82 7.26 -8.04
C ALA A 11 2.95 6.28 -7.67
N LEU A 12 4.18 6.79 -7.48
CA LEU A 12 5.33 5.99 -7.06
C LEU A 12 5.17 5.37 -5.67
N GLN A 13 4.33 5.91 -4.79
CA GLN A 13 4.04 5.31 -3.48
C GLN A 13 2.84 4.35 -3.52
N ILE A 14 1.77 4.73 -4.22
CA ILE A 14 0.52 3.96 -4.25
C ILE A 14 0.71 2.64 -5.00
N ILE A 15 1.39 2.64 -6.15
CA ILE A 15 1.58 1.44 -6.98
C ILE A 15 2.30 0.32 -6.20
N PRO A 16 3.47 0.55 -5.56
CA PRO A 16 4.13 -0.51 -4.80
C PRO A 16 3.33 -0.90 -3.55
N CYS A 17 2.66 0.02 -2.86
CA CYS A 17 1.78 -0.31 -1.73
C CYS A 17 0.62 -1.22 -2.15
N TRP A 18 -0.02 -0.91 -3.27
CA TRP A 18 -1.09 -1.72 -3.84
C TRP A 18 -0.60 -3.14 -4.10
N LYS A 19 0.56 -3.28 -4.75
CA LYS A 19 1.15 -4.59 -5.06
C LYS A 19 1.60 -5.35 -3.82
N ALA A 20 2.07 -4.67 -2.78
CA ALA A 20 2.41 -5.29 -1.50
C ALA A 20 1.17 -5.85 -0.79
N LEU A 21 0.09 -5.07 -0.71
CA LEU A 21 -1.18 -5.50 -0.10
C LEU A 21 -1.82 -6.67 -0.87
N GLU A 22 -1.83 -6.59 -2.20
CA GLU A 22 -2.32 -7.65 -3.08
C GLU A 22 -1.53 -8.95 -2.87
N LYS A 23 -0.19 -8.86 -2.72
CA LYS A 23 0.67 -10.00 -2.41
C LYS A 23 0.46 -10.56 -1.00
N ALA A 24 0.19 -9.71 -0.02
CA ALA A 24 -0.12 -10.15 1.33
C ALA A 24 -1.49 -10.86 1.42
N GLY A 25 -2.31 -10.79 0.37
CA GLY A 25 -3.69 -11.31 0.35
C GLY A 25 -4.68 -10.37 1.04
N MET A 26 -4.29 -9.11 1.23
CA MET A 26 -5.11 -8.06 1.85
C MET A 26 -5.84 -7.24 0.77
N THR A 27 -6.85 -6.46 1.18
CA THR A 27 -7.60 -5.61 0.26
C THR A 27 -6.70 -4.49 -0.29
N PRO A 28 -6.39 -4.47 -1.59
CA PRO A 28 -5.45 -3.49 -2.14
C PRO A 28 -5.99 -2.06 -2.14
N ALA A 29 -7.31 -1.87 -1.99
CA ALA A 29 -7.91 -0.56 -1.76
C ALA A 29 -7.38 0.14 -0.49
N LEU A 30 -6.78 -0.58 0.46
CA LEU A 30 -6.08 0.02 1.61
C LEU A 30 -4.89 0.89 1.19
N SER A 31 -4.33 0.68 -0.01
CA SER A 31 -3.29 1.56 -0.56
C SER A 31 -3.79 2.97 -0.85
N LEU A 32 -5.09 3.22 -0.99
CA LEU A 32 -5.63 4.58 -1.12
C LEU A 32 -5.35 5.43 0.13
N ILE A 33 -5.14 4.80 1.29
CA ILE A 33 -4.73 5.51 2.51
C ILE A 33 -3.37 6.18 2.29
N ALA A 34 -2.48 5.59 1.46
CA ALA A 34 -1.19 6.16 1.09
C ALA A 34 -1.28 7.41 0.20
N LEU A 35 -2.48 7.82 -0.23
CA LEU A 35 -2.69 9.11 -0.90
C LEU A 35 -2.40 10.30 0.03
N ILE A 36 -2.49 10.10 1.35
CA ILE A 36 -2.08 11.10 2.34
C ILE A 36 -0.56 11.04 2.47
N PRO A 37 0.19 12.06 1.98
CA PRO A 37 1.65 12.04 2.02
C PRO A 37 2.15 11.98 3.48
N GLY A 38 3.16 11.14 3.73
CA GLY A 38 3.74 10.93 5.06
C GLY A 38 2.94 9.95 5.92
N LEU A 39 1.77 10.38 6.42
CA LEU A 39 0.96 9.58 7.36
C LEU A 39 0.34 8.35 6.71
N GLY A 40 -0.17 8.49 5.49
CA GLY A 40 -0.84 7.41 4.79
C GLY A 40 0.06 6.21 4.52
N LEU A 41 1.28 6.49 4.05
CA LEU A 41 2.30 5.46 3.84
C LEU A 41 2.67 4.75 5.15
N LEU A 42 2.88 5.49 6.24
CA LEU A 42 3.20 4.91 7.54
C LEU A 42 2.10 3.97 8.01
N ILE A 43 0.84 4.34 7.86
CA ILE A 43 -0.30 3.48 8.23
C ILE A 43 -0.31 2.20 7.40
N VAL A 44 -0.15 2.30 6.08
CA VAL A 44 -0.12 1.12 5.19
C VAL A 44 1.04 0.19 5.54
N LEU A 45 2.23 0.74 5.80
CA LEU A 45 3.39 -0.03 6.24
C LEU A 45 3.16 -0.68 7.62
N PHE A 46 2.48 0.01 8.54
CA PHE A 46 2.14 -0.54 9.85
C PHE A 46 1.14 -1.70 9.74
N ILE A 47 0.12 -1.55 8.90
CA ILE A 47 -0.84 -2.61 8.58
C ILE A 47 -0.12 -3.79 7.93
N LEU A 48 0.82 -3.52 7.00
CA LEU A 48 1.58 -4.57 6.34
C LEU A 48 2.57 -5.26 7.29
N ALA A 49 3.18 -4.55 8.24
CA ALA A 49 4.14 -5.13 9.17
C ALA A 49 3.48 -5.96 10.29
N TYR A 50 2.37 -5.50 10.84
CA TYR A 50 1.71 -6.11 12.00
C TYR A 50 0.39 -6.81 11.68
N GLY A 51 -0.16 -6.61 10.49
CA GLY A 51 -1.39 -7.25 10.06
C GLY A 51 -1.19 -8.73 9.75
N ARG A 52 -2.26 -9.52 9.89
CA ARG A 52 -2.26 -10.91 9.47
C ARG A 52 -2.27 -10.96 7.94
N TRP A 53 -1.32 -11.68 7.33
CA TRP A 53 -1.24 -11.86 5.87
C TRP A 53 -2.07 -13.08 5.44
N PRO A 54 -3.26 -12.91 4.83
CA PRO A 54 -4.08 -14.05 4.44
C PRO A 54 -3.40 -14.97 3.42
N ALA A 55 -2.53 -14.40 2.57
CA ALA A 55 -1.81 -15.15 1.54
C ALA A 55 -0.87 -16.24 2.09
N ILE A 56 -0.45 -16.17 3.36
CA ILE A 56 0.37 -17.23 3.99
C ILE A 56 -0.45 -18.51 4.27
N ASN A 57 -1.75 -18.36 4.56
CA ASN A 57 -2.63 -19.47 4.89
C ASN A 57 -3.43 -19.98 3.68
N ASP A 58 -3.37 -19.27 2.56
CA ASP A 58 -3.94 -19.73 1.30
C ASP A 58 -2.97 -20.75 0.69
N GLY A 59 -3.11 -22.04 1.06
CA GLY A 59 -2.34 -23.16 0.53
C GLY A 59 -2.60 -23.47 -0.97
N ARG A 60 -2.90 -22.43 -1.76
CA ARG A 60 -3.20 -22.45 -3.20
C ARG A 60 -2.08 -21.85 -4.05
N ARG A 61 -0.84 -21.87 -3.57
CA ARG A 61 0.37 -21.59 -4.36
C ARG A 61 1.50 -22.55 -4.01
#